data_AF-A0A553K6C0-F1
#
_entry.id   AF-A0A553K6C0-F1
#
_cell.length_a   1.000
_cell.length_b   1.000
_cell.length_c   1.000
_cell.angle_alpha   90.00
_cell.angle_beta   90.00
_cell.angle_gamma   90.00
#
_symmetry.space_group_name_H-M   'P 1'
#
loop_
_entity.id
_entity.type
_entity.pdbx_description
1 polymer ?
#
loop_
_entity_poly.entity_id
_entity_poly.type
_entity_poly.pdbx_seq_one_letter_code
_entity_poly.pdbx_strand_id
1 'polypeptide(L)'
;MSELLPGRQAMRLRVGLIDYTSTTFALVDSDAQAALRELLEDESEGIFKGPYLRTMVPFSAAPRRAVSPLDRMPAGFAPYAHQAAAFRRLSSLNGRPQPTLVTTGTGSGKTEAFLYPRLHARRQGVVGREGVSLHPMNSLTES
;
A
#
# COMPACT_ATOMS: atom_id res chain seq x y z
N MET A 1 25.01 18.12 12.20
CA MET A 1 23.65 18.07 11.59
C MET A 1 23.67 17.58 10.13
N SER A 2 24.38 16.48 9.81
CA SER A 2 24.37 15.86 8.47
C SER A 2 23.28 14.79 8.32
N GLU A 3 22.61 14.41 9.41
CA GLU A 3 21.69 13.26 9.43
C GLU A 3 20.37 13.49 8.70
N LEU A 4 19.94 14.74 8.51
CA LEU A 4 18.60 15.09 8.01
C LEU A 4 18.52 15.36 6.51
N LEU A 5 19.48 14.89 5.71
CA LEU A 5 19.46 15.07 4.24
C LEU A 5 19.17 13.72 3.56
N PRO A 6 17.90 13.43 3.16
CA PRO A 6 17.50 12.14 2.59
C PRO A 6 18.34 11.71 1.39
N GLY A 7 18.73 12.65 0.52
CA GLY A 7 19.59 12.36 -0.63
C GLY A 7 20.99 11.86 -0.21
N ARG A 8 21.59 12.44 0.84
CA ARG A 8 22.88 11.97 1.35
C ARG A 8 22.77 10.61 2.02
N GLN A 9 21.67 10.35 2.72
CA GLN A 9 21.42 9.03 3.33
C GLN A 9 21.21 7.94 2.28
N ALA A 10 20.44 8.24 1.22
CA ALA A 10 20.26 7.32 0.11
C ALA A 10 21.59 6.93 -0.55
N MET A 11 22.48 7.90 -0.76
CA MET A 11 23.82 7.62 -1.31
C MET A 11 24.67 6.77 -0.36
N ARG A 12 24.64 7.03 0.95
CA ARG A 12 25.36 6.21 1.95
C ARG A 12 24.83 4.77 2.00
N LEU A 13 23.52 4.61 1.95
CA LEU A 13 22.87 3.29 1.91
C LEU A 13 23.24 2.52 0.65
N ARG A 14 23.31 3.19 -0.52
CA ARG A 14 23.79 2.57 -1.76
C ARG A 14 25.20 2.03 -1.57
N VAL A 15 26.14 2.86 -1.11
CA VAL A 15 27.53 2.42 -0.87
C VAL A 15 27.58 1.23 0.07
N GLY A 16 26.90 1.30 1.22
CA GLY A 16 26.89 0.20 2.18
C GLY A 16 26.26 -1.09 1.65
N LEU A 17 25.25 -0.99 0.78
CA LEU A 17 24.61 -2.15 0.17
C LEU A 17 25.54 -2.82 -0.86
N ILE A 18 26.26 -2.02 -1.65
CA ILE A 18 27.27 -2.52 -2.60
C ILE A 18 28.36 -3.26 -1.82
N ASP A 19 28.95 -2.63 -0.80
CA ASP A 19 30.00 -3.23 0.03
C ASP A 19 29.56 -4.53 0.70
N TYR A 20 28.37 -4.52 1.31
CA TYR A 20 27.80 -5.69 1.95
C TYR A 20 27.59 -6.84 0.94
N THR A 21 27.01 -6.53 -0.22
CA THR A 21 26.68 -7.55 -1.22
C THR A 21 27.94 -8.14 -1.83
N SER A 22 28.93 -7.30 -2.19
CA SER A 22 30.21 -7.74 -2.75
C SER A 22 31.05 -8.57 -1.76
N THR A 23 30.93 -8.29 -0.46
CA THR A 23 31.67 -9.04 0.59
C THR A 23 30.95 -10.33 0.98
N THR A 24 29.61 -10.30 1.09
CA THR A 24 28.81 -11.44 1.53
C THR A 24 28.70 -12.50 0.43
N PHE A 25 28.51 -12.07 -0.81
CA PHE A 25 28.44 -12.95 -1.97
C PHE A 25 29.77 -12.93 -2.71
N ALA A 26 30.87 -13.21 -2.01
CA ALA A 26 32.18 -13.37 -2.65
C ALA A 26 32.15 -14.58 -3.59
N LEU A 27 31.78 -14.35 -4.86
CA LEU A 27 31.69 -15.39 -5.88
C LEU A 27 33.10 -15.92 -6.18
N VAL A 28 33.21 -17.24 -6.32
CA VAL A 28 34.48 -17.91 -6.66
C VAL A 28 34.87 -17.62 -8.11
N ASP A 29 33.86 -17.43 -8.97
CA ASP A 29 34.02 -17.05 -10.37
C ASP A 29 34.31 -15.54 -10.48
N SER A 30 35.48 -15.20 -10.99
CA SER A 30 35.94 -13.81 -11.15
C SER A 30 35.11 -13.01 -12.14
N ASP A 31 34.60 -13.65 -13.19
CA ASP A 31 33.82 -13.00 -14.24
C ASP A 31 32.42 -12.68 -13.71
N ALA A 32 31.83 -13.60 -12.96
CA ALA A 32 30.56 -13.37 -12.28
C ALA A 32 30.67 -12.26 -11.21
N GLN A 33 31.78 -12.23 -10.45
CA GLN A 33 32.05 -11.17 -9.47
C GLN A 33 32.22 -9.80 -10.15
N ALA A 34 32.89 -9.74 -11.29
CA ALA A 34 33.05 -8.53 -12.08
C ALA A 34 31.70 -8.02 -12.63
N ALA A 35 30.90 -8.92 -13.22
CA ALA A 35 29.58 -8.58 -13.74
C ALA A 35 28.61 -8.09 -12.64
N LEU A 36 28.64 -8.71 -11.45
CA LEU A 36 27.84 -8.26 -10.31
C LEU A 36 28.26 -6.86 -9.85
N ARG A 37 29.57 -6.58 -9.82
CA ARG A 37 30.10 -5.26 -9.47
C ARG A 37 29.67 -4.21 -10.49
N GLU A 38 29.83 -4.50 -11.78
CA GLU A 38 29.41 -3.61 -12.88
C GLU A 38 27.92 -3.26 -12.76
N LEU A 39 27.05 -4.26 -12.53
CA LEU A 39 25.61 -4.04 -12.35
C LEU A 39 25.27 -3.15 -11.14
N LEU A 40 26.04 -3.24 -10.05
CA LEU A 40 25.83 -2.49 -8.82
C LEU A 40 26.41 -1.06 -8.89
N GLU A 41 27.52 -0.88 -9.60
CA GLU A 41 28.25 0.39 -9.65
C GLU A 41 27.80 1.28 -10.82
N ASP A 42 27.33 0.72 -11.95
CA ASP A 42 26.89 1.48 -13.12
C ASP A 42 25.73 2.44 -12.77
N GLU A 43 25.95 3.73 -13.01
CA GLU A 43 24.99 4.79 -12.69
C GLU A 43 23.90 4.97 -13.76
N SER A 44 24.14 4.48 -14.98
CA SER A 44 23.24 4.59 -16.14
C SER A 44 22.41 3.32 -16.35
N GLU A 45 23.07 2.19 -16.54
CA GLU A 45 22.47 0.91 -16.89
C GLU A 45 22.38 -0.04 -15.68
N GLY A 46 23.04 0.29 -14.57
CA GLY A 46 23.01 -0.51 -13.35
C GLY A 46 21.66 -0.53 -12.63
N ILE A 47 21.59 -1.32 -11.56
CA ILE A 47 20.34 -1.58 -10.80
C ILE A 47 19.87 -0.36 -9.98
N PHE A 48 20.80 0.51 -9.56
CA PHE A 48 20.47 1.70 -8.77
C PHE A 48 20.23 2.91 -9.67
N LYS A 49 18.96 3.21 -9.95
CA LYS A 49 18.57 4.37 -10.76
C LYS A 49 18.50 5.70 -10.00
N GLY A 50 18.99 5.74 -8.75
CA GLY A 50 19.04 6.93 -7.90
C GLY A 50 17.87 7.09 -6.92
N PRO A 51 17.90 8.15 -6.08
CA PRO A 51 16.85 8.40 -5.11
C PRO A 51 15.61 8.99 -5.78
N TYR A 52 14.52 8.22 -5.78
CA TYR A 52 13.22 8.70 -6.25
C TYR A 52 12.46 9.40 -5.13
N LEU A 53 12.08 10.67 -5.34
CA LEU A 53 11.13 11.35 -4.48
C LEU A 53 9.72 11.16 -5.02
N ARG A 54 8.87 10.49 -4.25
CA ARG A 54 7.44 10.38 -4.56
C ARG A 54 6.65 11.41 -3.76
N THR A 55 6.18 12.46 -4.42
CA THR A 55 5.19 13.38 -3.85
C THR A 55 3.80 12.87 -4.18
N MET A 56 3.00 12.52 -3.17
CA MET A 56 1.59 12.17 -3.36
C MET A 56 0.72 13.29 -2.80
N VAL A 57 -0.29 13.70 -3.57
CA VAL A 57 -1.38 14.52 -3.04
C VAL A 57 -2.19 13.63 -2.08
N PRO A 58 -2.53 14.11 -0.88
CA PRO A 58 -3.37 13.33 0.02
C PRO A 58 -4.73 13.01 -0.62
N PHE A 59 -5.28 11.84 -0.32
CA PHE A 59 -6.61 11.47 -0.81
C PHE A 59 -7.67 12.44 -0.28
N SER A 60 -8.63 12.82 -1.14
CA SER A 60 -9.70 13.74 -0.77
C SER A 60 -10.54 13.17 0.37
N ALA A 61 -10.74 13.96 1.43
CA ALA A 61 -11.65 13.61 2.52
C ALA A 61 -13.09 13.47 2.00
N ALA A 62 -13.86 12.56 2.60
CA ALA A 62 -15.29 12.48 2.31
C ALA A 62 -16.00 13.77 2.80
N PRO A 63 -17.05 14.23 2.09
CA PRO A 63 -17.85 15.35 2.55
C PRO A 63 -18.40 15.11 3.95
N ARG A 64 -18.39 16.12 4.85
CA ARG A 64 -18.90 16.00 6.24
C ARG A 64 -20.37 15.52 6.33
N ARG A 65 -21.16 15.75 5.26
CA ARG A 65 -22.56 15.34 5.13
C ARG A 65 -22.76 14.02 4.38
N ALA A 66 -21.68 13.35 3.96
CA ALA A 66 -21.79 11.96 3.52
C ALA A 66 -22.06 11.14 4.78
N VAL A 67 -23.32 11.06 5.19
CA VAL A 67 -23.80 10.17 6.25
C VAL A 67 -23.24 8.80 5.90
N SER A 68 -22.30 8.32 6.70
CA SER A 68 -21.76 6.97 6.50
C SER A 68 -22.97 6.04 6.55
N PRO A 69 -23.22 5.22 5.52
CA PRO A 69 -24.33 4.26 5.52
C PRO A 69 -24.02 3.07 6.44
N LEU A 70 -23.18 3.29 7.44
CA LEU A 70 -22.70 2.36 8.44
C LEU A 70 -22.96 3.04 9.78
N ASP A 71 -23.90 2.52 10.56
CA ASP A 71 -24.40 3.15 11.79
C ASP A 71 -23.32 3.42 12.86
N ARG A 72 -22.17 2.72 12.77
CA ARG A 72 -21.09 2.86 13.75
C ARG A 72 -19.72 2.73 13.09
N MET A 73 -19.03 3.86 12.97
CA MET A 73 -17.60 3.90 12.62
C MET A 73 -16.71 3.91 13.86
N PRO A 74 -15.46 3.42 13.77
CA PRO A 74 -14.49 3.61 14.84
C PRO A 74 -14.34 5.09 15.20
N ALA A 75 -14.13 5.38 16.48
CA ALA A 75 -13.92 6.75 16.93
C ALA A 75 -12.71 7.36 16.22
N GLY A 76 -12.84 8.59 15.71
CA GLY A 76 -11.78 9.29 15.00
C GLY A 76 -11.56 8.87 13.53
N PHE A 77 -12.29 7.87 13.02
CA PHE A 77 -12.18 7.49 11.62
C PHE A 77 -12.91 8.49 10.69
N ALA A 78 -12.15 9.12 9.80
CA ALA A 78 -12.68 9.99 8.74
C ALA A 78 -12.41 9.34 7.38
N PRO A 79 -13.44 8.86 6.65
CA PRO A 79 -13.22 8.20 5.38
C PRO A 79 -12.75 9.18 4.30
N TYR A 80 -11.97 8.68 3.36
CA TYR A 80 -11.75 9.34 2.08
C TYR A 80 -13.00 9.25 1.20
N ALA A 81 -13.08 10.13 0.20
CA ALA A 81 -14.23 10.22 -0.70
C ALA A 81 -14.54 8.89 -1.41
N HIS A 82 -13.51 8.15 -1.84
CA HIS A 82 -13.69 6.83 -2.47
C HIS A 82 -14.18 5.76 -1.49
N GLN A 83 -13.75 5.82 -0.22
CA GLN A 83 -14.25 4.91 0.82
C GLN A 83 -15.73 5.18 1.11
N ALA A 84 -16.12 6.45 1.26
CA ALA A 84 -17.52 6.82 1.45
C ALA A 84 -18.39 6.41 0.25
N ALA A 85 -17.87 6.52 -0.98
CA ALA A 85 -18.55 6.03 -2.17
C ALA A 85 -18.71 4.50 -2.14
N ALA A 86 -17.68 3.75 -1.76
CA ALA A 86 -17.74 2.30 -1.60
C ALA A 86 -18.74 1.89 -0.51
N PHE A 87 -18.77 2.57 0.63
CA PHE A 87 -19.72 2.30 1.71
C PHE A 87 -21.16 2.42 1.23
N ARG A 88 -21.49 3.45 0.43
CA ARG A 88 -22.85 3.63 -0.11
C ARG A 88 -23.26 2.51 -1.07
N ARG A 89 -22.33 2.00 -1.86
CA ARG A 89 -22.60 0.91 -2.81
C ARG A 89 -22.70 -0.44 -2.11
N LEU A 90 -21.88 -0.66 -1.08
CA LEU A 90 -21.77 -1.95 -0.40
C LEU A 90 -22.69 -2.10 0.81
N SER A 91 -23.25 -1.00 1.33
CA SER A 91 -24.21 -1.03 2.43
C SER A 91 -25.53 -1.66 1.99
N SER A 92 -26.14 -2.44 2.89
CA SER A 92 -27.48 -2.99 2.71
C SER A 92 -28.61 -2.12 3.28
N LEU A 93 -28.30 -0.96 3.88
CA LEU A 93 -29.32 -0.08 4.48
C LEU A 93 -30.37 0.39 3.46
N ASN A 94 -29.94 0.65 2.21
CA ASN A 94 -30.80 1.20 1.15
C ASN A 94 -31.11 0.17 0.05
N GLY A 95 -30.96 -1.13 0.32
CA GLY A 95 -31.25 -2.20 -0.63
C GLY A 95 -30.13 -3.23 -0.78
N ARG A 96 -30.06 -3.88 -1.96
CA ARG A 96 -29.02 -4.88 -2.23
C ARG A 96 -27.67 -4.20 -2.51
N PRO A 97 -26.57 -4.66 -1.89
CA PRO A 97 -25.22 -4.19 -2.22
C PRO A 97 -24.92 -4.31 -3.71
N GLN A 98 -24.23 -3.31 -4.26
CA GLN A 98 -23.84 -3.23 -5.67
C GLN A 98 -22.41 -3.74 -5.88
N PRO A 99 -22.14 -4.48 -6.98
CA PRO A 99 -20.76 -4.82 -7.39
C PRO A 99 -19.90 -3.56 -7.44
N THR A 100 -18.75 -3.57 -6.77
CA THR A 100 -17.94 -2.35 -6.58
C THR A 100 -16.46 -2.64 -6.81
N LEU A 101 -15.86 -1.92 -7.76
CA LEU A 101 -14.42 -1.90 -8.04
C LEU A 101 -13.83 -0.60 -7.49
N VAL A 102 -12.72 -0.69 -6.73
CA VAL A 102 -12.02 0.47 -6.17
C VAL A 102 -10.61 0.54 -6.73
N THR A 103 -10.37 1.45 -7.68
CA THR A 103 -9.06 1.68 -8.32
C THR A 103 -8.39 2.91 -7.73
N THR A 104 -7.55 2.71 -6.70
CA THR A 104 -6.77 3.78 -6.04
C THR A 104 -5.36 3.31 -5.70
N GLY A 105 -4.44 4.25 -5.47
CA GLY A 105 -3.03 3.97 -5.14
C GLY A 105 -2.83 3.20 -3.82
N THR A 106 -1.61 2.76 -3.56
CA THR A 106 -1.23 2.10 -2.29
C THR A 106 -1.43 3.04 -1.10
N GLY A 107 -1.89 2.51 0.04
CA GLY A 107 -2.15 3.31 1.25
C GLY A 107 -3.43 4.16 1.20
N SER A 108 -4.26 4.05 0.15
CA SER A 108 -5.54 4.75 0.04
C SER A 108 -6.65 4.21 0.94
N GLY A 109 -6.38 3.14 1.69
CA GLY A 109 -7.39 2.44 2.48
C GLY A 109 -8.44 1.68 1.66
N LYS A 110 -7.99 0.98 0.60
CA LYS A 110 -8.83 0.03 -0.16
C LYS A 110 -9.39 -1.07 0.75
N THR A 111 -8.60 -1.56 1.70
CA THR A 111 -9.00 -2.59 2.66
C THR A 111 -10.21 -2.11 3.47
N GLU A 112 -10.13 -0.93 4.07
CA GLU A 112 -11.18 -0.28 4.84
C GLU A 112 -12.44 -0.05 4.00
N ALA A 113 -12.28 0.27 2.71
CA ALA A 113 -13.38 0.47 1.77
C ALA A 113 -14.30 -0.77 1.65
N PHE A 114 -13.75 -1.99 1.83
CA PHE A 114 -14.50 -3.25 1.79
C PHE A 114 -14.76 -3.85 3.19
N LEU A 115 -13.84 -3.67 4.13
CA LEU A 115 -13.89 -4.26 5.47
C LEU A 115 -15.04 -3.68 6.31
N TYR A 116 -15.19 -2.35 6.32
CA TYR A 116 -16.20 -1.71 7.17
C TYR A 116 -17.64 -2.07 6.79
N PRO A 117 -18.03 -2.06 5.49
CA PRO A 117 -19.34 -2.57 5.07
C PRO A 117 -19.61 -4.02 5.51
N ARG A 118 -18.59 -4.89 5.43
CA ARG A 118 -18.71 -6.29 5.85
C ARG A 118 -18.93 -6.43 7.36
N LEU A 119 -18.13 -5.72 8.17
CA LEU A 119 -18.26 -5.75 9.63
C LEU A 119 -19.63 -5.24 10.07
N HIS A 120 -20.13 -4.20 9.42
CA HIS A 120 -21.46 -3.66 9.66
C HIS A 120 -22.56 -4.70 9.33
N ALA A 121 -22.50 -5.32 8.15
CA ALA A 121 -23.46 -6.35 7.75
C ALA A 121 -23.45 -7.57 8.69
N ARG A 122 -22.27 -8.01 9.16
CA ARG A 122 -22.13 -9.08 10.16
C ARG A 122 -22.82 -8.72 11.47
N ARG A 123 -22.65 -7.49 11.95
CA ARG A 123 -23.28 -7.01 13.20
C ARG A 123 -24.80 -6.89 13.09
N GLN A 124 -25.33 -6.60 11.91
CA GLN A 124 -26.77 -6.57 11.65
C GLN A 124 -27.40 -7.96 11.45
N GLY A 125 -26.64 -9.04 11.67
CA GLY A 125 -27.15 -10.40 11.53
C GLY A 125 -27.50 -10.79 10.09
N VAL A 126 -26.95 -10.09 9.09
CA VAL A 126 -27.22 -10.40 7.68
C VAL A 126 -26.42 -11.64 7.27
N VAL A 127 -27.04 -12.81 7.39
CA VAL A 127 -26.47 -14.11 7.04
C VAL A 127 -26.47 -14.28 5.51
N GLY A 128 -25.42 -14.89 4.95
CA GLY A 128 -25.32 -15.21 3.51
C GLY A 128 -24.41 -14.32 2.67
N ARG A 129 -23.55 -13.49 3.28
CA ARG A 129 -22.54 -12.67 2.58
C ARG A 129 -21.12 -13.04 2.99
N GLU A 130 -20.64 -14.19 2.51
CA GLU A 130 -19.23 -14.54 2.55
C GLU A 130 -18.50 -13.81 1.41
N GLY A 131 -18.10 -12.57 1.65
CA GLY A 131 -17.22 -11.86 0.72
C GLY A 131 -15.84 -12.49 0.73
N VAL A 132 -15.36 -12.94 -0.43
CA VAL A 132 -13.97 -13.38 -0.59
C VAL A 132 -13.12 -12.16 -0.92
N SER A 133 -12.13 -11.85 -0.09
CA SER A 133 -11.12 -10.85 -0.43
C SER A 133 -9.97 -11.56 -1.12
N LEU A 134 -9.89 -11.45 -2.44
CA LEU A 134 -8.78 -12.00 -3.20
C LEU A 134 -7.68 -10.94 -3.27
N HIS A 135 -6.58 -11.20 -2.58
CA HIS A 135 -5.37 -10.41 -2.68
C HIS A 135 -4.36 -11.20 -3.53
N PRO A 136 -3.78 -10.61 -4.60
CA PRO A 136 -2.82 -11.30 -5.47
C PRO A 136 -1.46 -11.58 -4.80
N MET A 137 -1.29 -11.19 -3.54
CA MET A 137 -0.14 -11.50 -2.69
C MET A 137 -0.64 -11.93 -1.32
N ASN A 138 -0.11 -13.04 -0.81
CA ASN A 138 -0.48 -13.69 0.45
C ASN A 138 -0.17 -12.88 1.74
N SER A 139 0.17 -11.59 1.66
CA SER A 139 0.84 -10.87 2.75
C SER A 139 -0.05 -10.01 3.67
N LEU A 140 -1.37 -10.00 3.52
CA LEU A 140 -2.24 -9.10 4.31
C LEU A 140 -3.59 -9.69 4.78
N THR A 141 -3.81 -11.01 4.64
CA THR A 141 -5.08 -11.68 4.99
C THR A 141 -5.05 -12.48 6.30
N GLU A 142 -4.08 -12.22 7.18
CA GLU A 142 -4.09 -12.74 8.54
C GLU A 142 -4.32 -11.58 9.52
N SER A 143 -5.59 -11.28 9.81
CA SER A 143 -6.02 -10.40 10.91
C SER A 143 -7.41 -10.78 11.36
#